data_AF-A0A4Q3XT74-F1
#
_entry.id   AF-A0A4Q3XT74-F1
#
_cell.length_a   1.000
_cell.length_b   1.000
_cell.length_c   1.000
_cell.angle_alpha   90.00
_cell.angle_beta   90.00
_cell.angle_gamma   90.00
#
_symmetry.space_group_name_H-M   'P 1'
#
loop_
_entity.id
_entity.type
_entity.pdbx_description
1 polymer ?
#
loop_
_entity_poly.entity_id
_entity_poly.type
_entity_poly.pdbx_seq_one_letter_code
_entity_poly.pdbx_strand_id
1 'polypeptide(L)'
;MQQSLGEALWQRSLHALRHGLSNSLKQRGVPPAIIDDLSGRLSDGETNNRYTDVAGISLMRDALAKFPIITDDIQPRDINLLPWVRKKQPPPWARPGRK
;
A
#
# COMPACT_ATOMS: atom_id res chain seq x y z
N MET A 1 7.18 -6.82 -10.74
CA MET A 1 6.21 -5.73 -10.98
C MET A 1 6.84 -4.51 -11.62
N GLN A 2 7.90 -3.92 -11.05
CA GLN A 2 8.59 -2.80 -11.71
C GLN A 2 9.18 -3.20 -13.09
N GLN A 3 9.86 -4.35 -13.17
CA GLN A 3 10.39 -4.89 -14.44
C GLN A 3 9.31 -5.21 -15.49
N SER A 4 8.08 -5.49 -15.07
CA SER A 4 6.98 -5.83 -15.99
C SER A 4 6.19 -4.61 -16.47
N LEU A 5 6.23 -3.49 -15.73
CA LEU A 5 5.51 -2.26 -16.06
C LEU A 5 6.41 -1.22 -16.75
N GLY A 6 7.72 -1.30 -16.56
CA GLY A 6 8.65 -0.23 -16.95
C GLY A 6 8.61 0.94 -15.96
N GLU A 7 9.68 1.73 -15.93
CA GLU A 7 9.92 2.72 -14.87
C GLU A 7 8.86 3.84 -14.82
N ALA A 8 8.52 4.43 -15.97
CA ALA A 8 7.57 5.54 -16.03
C ALA A 8 6.16 5.14 -15.58
N LEU A 9 5.69 3.95 -15.98
CA LEU A 9 4.39 3.43 -15.56
C LEU A 9 4.41 3.05 -14.08
N TRP A 10 5.50 2.45 -13.60
CA TRP A 10 5.67 2.13 -12.18
C TRP A 10 5.56 3.36 -11.28
N GLN A 11 6.25 4.45 -11.63
CA GLN A 11 6.17 5.70 -10.87
C GLN A 11 4.76 6.29 -10.87
N ARG A 12 4.06 6.26 -12.03
CA ARG A 12 2.66 6.69 -12.13
C ARG A 12 1.73 5.84 -11.27
N SER A 13 1.93 4.53 -11.22
CA SER A 13 1.14 3.63 -10.37
C SER A 13 1.33 3.93 -8.89
N LEU A 14 2.58 4.08 -8.43
CA LEU A 14 2.85 4.46 -7.03
C LEU A 14 2.25 5.82 -6.68
N HIS A 15 2.36 6.79 -7.58
CA HIS A 15 1.75 8.11 -7.43
C HIS A 15 0.22 8.01 -7.31
N ALA A 16 -0.44 7.25 -8.17
CA ALA A 16 -1.88 7.03 -8.12
C ALA A 16 -2.32 6.36 -6.81
N LEU A 17 -1.59 5.34 -6.33
CA LEU A 17 -1.87 4.67 -5.06
C LEU A 17 -1.78 5.64 -3.88
N ARG A 18 -0.71 6.45 -3.84
CA ARG A 18 -0.51 7.48 -2.81
C ARG A 18 -1.63 8.54 -2.82
N HIS A 19 -2.08 8.96 -4.01
CA HIS A 19 -3.22 9.89 -4.14
C HIS A 19 -4.53 9.25 -3.69
N GLY A 20 -4.78 7.99 -4.06
CA GLY A 20 -5.95 7.23 -3.62
C GLY A 20 -6.01 7.11 -2.10
N LEU A 21 -4.88 6.80 -1.46
CA LEU A 21 -4.74 6.81 0.00
C LEU A 21 -5.10 8.17 0.60
N SER A 22 -4.43 9.23 0.12
CA SER A 22 -4.62 10.59 0.65
C SER A 22 -6.06 11.07 0.51
N ASN A 23 -6.69 10.83 -0.64
CA ASN A 23 -8.09 11.19 -0.87
C ASN A 23 -9.02 10.42 0.06
N SER A 24 -8.85 9.10 0.19
CA SER A 24 -9.72 8.27 1.03
C SER A 24 -9.68 8.65 2.50
N LEU A 25 -8.50 9.02 3.02
CA LEU A 25 -8.32 9.50 4.39
C LEU A 25 -8.94 10.90 4.57
N LYS A 26 -8.76 11.79 3.59
CA LYS A 26 -9.37 13.13 3.60
C LYS A 26 -10.90 13.06 3.65
N GLN A 27 -11.51 12.20 2.82
CA GLN A 27 -12.97 11.99 2.81
C GLN A 27 -13.51 11.43 4.13
N ARG A 28 -12.63 10.89 5.00
CA ARG A 28 -12.97 10.35 6.32
C ARG A 28 -12.54 11.27 7.47
N GLY A 29 -12.25 12.54 7.15
CA GLY A 29 -11.95 13.58 8.13
C GLY A 29 -10.59 13.43 8.81
N VAL A 30 -9.63 12.73 8.18
CA VAL A 30 -8.24 12.75 8.68
C VAL A 30 -7.62 14.11 8.36
N PRO A 31 -7.01 14.80 9.34
CA PRO A 31 -6.38 16.10 9.11
C PRO A 31 -5.26 16.02 8.06
N PRO A 32 -5.12 17.02 7.16
CA PRO A 32 -4.09 17.03 6.12
C PRO A 32 -2.66 16.81 6.62
N ALA A 33 -2.27 17.43 7.76
CA ALA A 33 -0.95 17.24 8.36
C ALA A 33 -0.65 15.76 8.68
N ILE A 34 -1.64 15.02 9.19
CA ILE A 34 -1.49 13.58 9.48
C ILE A 34 -1.40 12.76 8.18
N ILE A 35 -2.10 13.17 7.12
CA ILE A 35 -2.00 12.53 5.80
C ILE A 35 -0.62 12.80 5.19
N ASP A 36 -0.08 14.01 5.38
CA ASP A 36 1.26 14.39 4.93
C ASP A 36 2.32 13.54 5.64
N ASP A 37 2.24 13.41 6.97
CA ASP A 37 3.09 12.52 7.76
C ASP A 37 3.02 11.05 7.28
N LEU A 38 1.81 10.51 7.11
CA LEU A 38 1.59 9.13 6.62
C LEU A 38 2.14 8.91 5.21
N SER A 39 2.12 9.94 4.38
CA SER A 39 2.65 9.88 3.01
C SER A 39 4.11 10.32 2.94
N GLY A 40 4.73 10.75 4.04
CA GLY A 40 6.08 11.32 4.01
C GLY A 40 6.18 12.56 3.10
N ARG A 41 5.13 13.39 3.03
CA ARG A 41 5.25 14.76 2.52
C ARG A 41 5.82 15.64 3.62
N LEU A 42 6.54 16.67 3.21
CA LEU A 42 6.70 17.84 4.05
C LEU A 42 5.33 18.51 4.16
N SER A 43 4.85 18.69 5.38
CA SER A 43 3.63 19.42 5.67
C SER A 43 3.77 20.88 5.25
N ASP A 44 2.66 21.59 5.06
CA ASP A 44 2.70 23.04 4.82
C ASP A 44 2.43 23.82 6.12
N GLY A 45 3.00 25.02 6.23
CA GLY A 45 2.87 25.94 7.35
C GLY A 45 3.96 25.81 8.43
N GLU A 46 4.21 26.93 9.12
CA GLU A 46 5.25 27.06 10.15
C GLU A 46 5.03 26.06 11.31
N THR A 47 3.79 25.92 11.77
CA THR A 47 3.45 25.04 12.89
C THR A 47 3.76 23.58 12.60
N ASN A 48 3.31 23.06 11.45
CA ASN A 48 3.46 21.64 11.11
C ASN A 48 4.90 21.21 10.85
N ASN A 49 5.76 22.15 10.43
CA ASN A 49 7.16 21.84 10.09
C ASN A 49 8.16 22.20 11.18
N ARG A 50 7.88 23.20 12.03
CA ARG A 50 8.85 23.77 12.97
C ARG A 50 8.50 23.55 14.44
N TYR A 51 7.21 23.50 14.78
CA TYR A 51 6.75 23.50 16.17
C TYR A 51 6.08 22.20 16.60
N THR A 52 5.71 21.34 15.65
CA THR A 52 5.08 20.04 15.95
C THR A 52 5.90 18.90 15.39
N ASP A 53 5.98 17.83 16.16
CA ASP A 53 6.56 16.57 15.71
C ASP A 53 5.64 15.86 14.71
N VAL A 54 6.25 14.99 13.92
CA VAL A 54 5.54 14.02 13.08
C VAL A 54 4.58 13.20 13.95
N ALA A 55 3.38 12.91 13.43
CA ALA A 55 2.38 12.12 14.12
C ALA A 55 2.98 10.84 14.74
N GLY A 56 2.76 10.64 16.04
CA GLY A 56 3.18 9.42 16.72
C GLY A 56 2.54 8.16 16.12
N ILE A 57 3.20 7.01 16.28
CA ILE A 57 2.77 5.72 15.69
C ILE A 57 1.30 5.38 16.03
N SER A 58 0.86 5.64 17.27
CA SER A 58 -0.52 5.39 17.68
C SER A 58 -1.52 6.25 16.89
N LEU A 59 -1.21 7.53 16.68
CA LEU A 59 -2.05 8.45 15.91
C LEU A 59 -2.10 8.07 14.43
N MET A 60 -0.95 7.68 13.87
CA MET A 60 -0.87 7.15 12.50
C MET A 60 -1.71 5.88 12.33
N ARG A 61 -1.63 4.94 13.28
CA ARG A 61 -2.43 3.71 13.28
C ARG A 61 -3.93 4.03 13.31
N ASP A 62 -4.35 4.94 14.18
CA ASP A 62 -5.77 5.29 14.32
C ASP A 62 -6.28 6.03 13.07
N ALA A 63 -5.43 6.80 12.40
CA ALA A 63 -5.73 7.38 11.09
C ALA A 63 -5.86 6.31 9.99
N LEU A 64 -4.95 5.34 9.94
CA LEU A 64 -4.99 4.23 8.99
C LEU A 64 -6.21 3.31 9.19
N ALA A 65 -6.67 3.13 10.43
CA ALA A 65 -7.87 2.35 10.74
C ALA A 65 -9.14 2.92 10.08
N LYS A 66 -9.13 4.21 9.69
CA LYS A 66 -10.23 4.81 8.93
C LYS A 66 -10.19 4.38 7.45
N PHE A 67 -9.04 4.02 6.90
CA PHE A 67 -8.94 3.58 5.51
C PHE A 67 -9.77 2.30 5.30
N PRO A 68 -10.56 2.19 4.21
CA PRO A 68 -11.45 1.06 4.03
C PRO A 68 -10.66 -0.22 3.81
N ILE A 69 -11.08 -1.30 4.48
CA ILE A 69 -10.65 -2.65 4.16
C ILE A 69 -11.55 -3.11 3.00
N ILE A 70 -11.08 -2.92 1.76
CA ILE A 70 -11.87 -3.19 0.54
C ILE A 70 -12.22 -4.69 0.41
N THR A 71 -11.56 -5.55 1.18
CA THR A 71 -11.75 -7.01 1.16
C THR A 71 -12.53 -7.54 2.37
N ASP A 72 -13.10 -6.66 3.20
CA ASP A 72 -13.81 -7.06 4.44
C ASP A 72 -15.06 -7.89 4.15
N ASP A 73 -15.65 -7.72 2.96
CA ASP A 73 -16.80 -8.46 2.45
C ASP A 73 -16.41 -9.82 1.83
N ILE A 74 -15.12 -10.07 1.58
CA ILE A 74 -14.65 -11.31 0.98
C ILE A 74 -14.61 -12.41 2.02
N GLN A 75 -15.59 -13.32 1.94
CA GLN A 75 -15.64 -14.50 2.80
C GLN A 75 -14.40 -15.37 2.60
N PRO A 76 -13.74 -15.83 3.69
CA PRO A 76 -12.64 -16.78 3.61
C PRO A 76 -13.06 -18.02 2.81
N ARG A 77 -12.19 -18.48 1.91
CA ARG A 77 -12.33 -19.74 1.21
C ARG A 77 -11.06 -20.55 1.36
N ASP A 78 -11.22 -21.87 1.36
CA ASP A 78 -10.08 -22.78 1.35
C ASP A 78 -9.17 -22.50 0.15
N ILE A 79 -7.88 -22.36 0.44
CA ILE A 79 -6.87 -22.14 -0.60
C ILE A 79 -6.65 -23.46 -1.33
N ASN A 80 -7.28 -23.60 -2.50
CA ASN A 80 -7.05 -24.72 -3.40
C ASN A 80 -5.79 -24.48 -4.24
N LEU A 81 -4.64 -24.84 -3.66
CA LEU A 81 -3.37 -24.77 -4.39
C LEU A 81 -3.37 -25.74 -5.57
N LEU A 82 -2.78 -25.30 -6.68
CA LEU A 82 -2.49 -26.17 -7.82
C LEU A 82 -1.66 -27.38 -7.34
N PRO A 83 -1.87 -28.59 -7.89
CA PRO A 83 -1.22 -29.81 -7.40
C PRO A 83 0.30 -29.73 -7.28
N TRP A 84 0.97 -29.10 -8.27
CA TRP A 84 2.42 -28.92 -8.24
C TRP A 84 2.86 -27.90 -7.19
N VAL A 85 2.08 -26.85 -6.92
CA VAL A 85 2.37 -25.89 -5.83
C VAL A 85 2.27 -26.59 -4.49
N ARG A 86 1.20 -27.37 -4.27
CA ARG A 86 1.01 -28.17 -3.05
C ARG A 86 2.16 -29.16 -2.83
N LYS A 87 2.66 -29.77 -3.91
CA LYS A 87 3.77 -30.74 -3.89
C LYS A 87 5.16 -30.09 -3.95
N LYS A 88 5.27 -28.76 -3.96
CA LYS A 88 6.53 -28.01 -4.14
C LYS A 88 7.31 -28.45 -5.38
N GLN A 89 6.60 -28.83 -6.44
CA GLN A 89 7.16 -29.26 -7.72
C GLN A 89 7.29 -28.08 -8.67
N PRO A 90 8.24 -28.14 -9.62
CA PRO A 90 8.30 -27.16 -10.69
C PRO A 90 6.98 -27.14 -11.48
N PRO A 91 6.56 -25.97 -11.99
CA PRO A 91 5.38 -25.90 -12.83
C PRO A 91 5.58 -26.74 -14.12
N PRO A 92 4.49 -27.19 -14.78
CA PRO A 92 4.57 -28.07 -15.95
C PRO A 92 5.37 -27.49 -17.12
N TRP A 93 5.46 -26.17 -17.21
CA TRP A 93 6.20 -25.43 -18.24
C TRP A 93 7.61 -25.04 -17.81
N ALA A 94 8.09 -25.47 -16.64
CA ALA A 94 9.47 -25.25 -16.23
C ALA A 94 10.40 -25.93 -17.23
N ARG A 95 11.23 -25.13 -17.92
CA ARG A 95 12.30 -25.67 -18.75
C ARG A 95 13.38 -26.24 -17.82
N PRO A 96 14.02 -27.36 -18.16
CA PRO A 96 15.19 -27.82 -17.43
C PRO A 96 16.21 -26.67 -17.40
N GLY A 97 16.75 -26.38 -16.21
CA GLY A 97 17.77 -25.35 -16.07
C GLY A 97 18.91 -25.62 -17.04
N ARG A 98 19.38 -24.58 -17.74
CA ARG A 98 20.63 -24.70 -18.51
C ARG A 98 21.73 -25.10 -17.53
N LYS A 99 22.43 -26.20 -17.83
CA LYS A 99 23.67 -26.58 -17.15
C LYS A 99 24.74 -25.54 -17.40
#